data_AF-D4BCA3-F1
#
_entry.id   AF-D4BCA3-F1
#
_cell.length_a   1.000
_cell.length_b   1.000
_cell.length_c   1.000
_cell.angle_alpha   90.00
_cell.angle_beta   90.00
_cell.angle_gamma   90.00
#
_symmetry.space_group_name_H-M   'P 1'
#
loop_
_entity.id
_entity.type
_entity.pdbx_description
1 polymer ?
#
loop_
_entity_poly.entity_id
_entity_poly.type
_entity_poly.pdbx_seq_one_letter_code
_entity_poly.pdbx_strand_id
1 'polypeptide(L)'
;MKTNYIILGNVYHIENVMSIYDELSTIDFTKTASEEALRLDEDLFQLTQNNGVIIDIGWYPSLDEKGEFLIQVISGGDWDHPMIKTSSGWDKNELSEKLSRVLGQLPFILKVE
;
A
#
# COMPACT_ATOMS: atom_id res chain seq x y z
N MET A 1 -3.70 14.20 15.78
CA MET A 1 -4.31 15.16 14.85
C MET A 1 -4.90 14.37 13.70
N LYS A 2 -6.10 14.71 13.24
CA LYS A 2 -6.76 14.00 12.14
C LYS A 2 -6.21 14.53 10.81
N THR A 3 -5.64 13.66 9.97
CA THR A 3 -5.01 14.06 8.71
C THR A 3 -5.56 13.20 7.58
N ASN A 4 -5.93 13.85 6.47
CA ASN A 4 -6.37 13.17 5.26
C ASN A 4 -5.15 12.81 4.40
N TYR A 5 -5.13 11.57 3.91
CA TYR A 5 -4.13 11.06 3.00
C TYR A 5 -4.82 10.61 1.71
N ILE A 6 -4.19 10.88 0.58
CA ILE A 6 -4.67 10.40 -0.72
C ILE A 6 -3.82 9.20 -1.07
N ILE A 7 -4.44 8.02 -1.18
CA ILE A 7 -3.74 6.79 -1.53
C ILE A 7 -4.49 6.16 -2.71
N LEU A 8 -3.78 5.98 -3.83
CA LEU A 8 -4.35 5.49 -5.10
C LEU A 8 -5.58 6.27 -5.58
N GLY A 9 -5.63 7.58 -5.28
CA GLY A 9 -6.74 8.47 -5.66
C GLY A 9 -7.94 8.44 -4.71
N ASN A 10 -7.92 7.64 -3.65
CA ASN A 10 -8.96 7.65 -2.61
C ASN A 10 -8.48 8.45 -1.40
N VAL A 11 -9.42 9.13 -0.74
CA VAL A 11 -9.12 9.90 0.49
C VAL A 11 -9.37 9.01 1.71
N TYR A 12 -8.36 8.91 2.57
CA TYR A 12 -8.45 8.22 3.85
C TYR A 12 -8.14 9.18 4.99
N HIS A 13 -8.99 9.16 5.99
CA HIS A 13 -8.71 9.75 7.29
C HIS A 13 -7.91 8.72 8.11
N ILE A 14 -6.66 9.06 8.44
CA ILE A 14 -5.74 8.16 9.15
C ILE A 14 -5.23 8.87 10.40
N GLU A 15 -5.38 8.22 11.55
CA GLU A 15 -4.82 8.72 12.81
C GLU A 15 -3.53 8.00 13.19
N ASN A 16 -2.77 8.62 14.11
CA ASN A 16 -1.53 8.09 14.66
C ASN A 16 -0.45 7.80 13.61
N VAL A 17 -0.46 8.48 12.46
CA VAL A 17 0.61 8.37 11.47
C VAL A 17 1.91 8.89 12.06
N MET A 18 2.92 8.02 12.07
CA MET A 18 4.30 8.32 12.46
C MET A 18 5.11 8.76 11.24
N SER A 19 4.99 8.03 10.14
CA SER A 19 5.66 8.30 8.88
C SER A 19 4.88 7.73 7.71
N ILE A 20 5.07 8.32 6.54
CA ILE A 20 4.57 7.82 5.27
C ILE A 20 5.66 7.93 4.21
N TYR A 21 5.76 6.89 3.40
CA TYR A 21 6.55 6.82 2.17
C TYR A 21 5.61 6.35 1.05
N ASP A 22 5.64 7.02 -0.11
CA ASP A 22 4.62 6.83 -1.16
C ASP A 22 5.18 7.14 -2.56
N GLU A 23 6.00 6.23 -3.09
CA GLU A 23 6.36 6.21 -4.51
C GLU A 23 5.25 5.57 -5.36
N LEU A 24 4.38 4.75 -4.77
CA LEU A 24 3.22 4.15 -5.42
C LEU A 24 2.33 5.21 -6.10
N SER A 25 2.17 6.39 -5.49
CA SER A 25 1.42 7.53 -6.05
C SER A 25 1.99 8.05 -7.38
N THR A 26 3.26 7.76 -7.66
CA THR A 26 4.00 8.26 -8.82
C THR A 26 3.96 7.30 -10.03
N ILE A 27 3.41 6.09 -9.86
CA ILE A 27 3.27 5.07 -10.90
C ILE A 27 2.19 5.46 -11.91
N ASP A 28 2.53 5.35 -13.20
CA ASP A 28 1.60 5.63 -14.30
C ASP A 28 0.82 4.36 -14.71
N PHE A 29 -0.33 4.14 -14.06
CA PHE A 29 -1.24 3.04 -14.37
C PHE A 29 -1.94 3.15 -15.75
N THR A 30 -1.68 4.20 -16.54
CA THR A 30 -2.11 4.22 -17.96
C THR A 30 -1.18 3.42 -18.87
N LYS A 31 0.03 3.10 -18.38
CA LYS A 31 0.99 2.23 -19.05
C LYS A 31 0.85 0.79 -18.59
N THR A 32 1.57 -0.12 -19.26
CA THR A 32 1.73 -1.51 -18.83
C THR A 32 2.75 -1.64 -17.71
N ALA A 33 2.69 -2.75 -16.95
CA ALA A 33 3.68 -3.07 -15.93
C ALA A 33 5.12 -3.13 -16.50
N SER A 34 5.28 -3.62 -17.73
CA SER A 34 6.57 -3.68 -18.42
C SER A 34 7.18 -2.29 -18.65
N GLU A 35 6.36 -1.30 -18.99
CA GLU A 35 6.81 0.08 -19.22
C GLU A 35 7.20 0.82 -17.94
N GLU A 36 6.59 0.45 -16.80
CA GLU A 36 6.95 1.02 -15.48
C GLU A 36 7.91 0.13 -14.68
N ALA A 37 8.33 -1.03 -15.21
CA ALA A 37 9.05 -2.08 -14.47
C ALA A 37 10.27 -1.57 -13.68
N LEU A 38 11.02 -0.60 -14.21
CA LEU A 38 12.19 -0.01 -13.53
C LEU A 38 11.87 0.74 -12.23
N ARG A 39 10.59 1.01 -11.97
CA ARG A 39 10.09 1.67 -10.77
C ARG A 39 9.37 0.72 -9.82
N LEU A 40 9.17 -0.53 -10.25
CA LEU A 40 8.39 -1.52 -9.52
C LEU A 40 9.33 -2.38 -8.65
N ASP A 41 9.81 -1.82 -7.55
CA ASP A 41 10.63 -2.55 -6.59
C ASP A 41 9.83 -2.96 -5.34
N GLU A 42 10.54 -3.46 -4.33
CA GLU A 42 9.96 -4.01 -3.11
C GLU A 42 9.41 -2.92 -2.17
N ASP A 43 9.79 -1.65 -2.38
CA ASP A 43 9.50 -0.52 -1.49
C ASP A 43 8.71 0.54 -2.27
N LEU A 44 7.39 0.37 -2.42
CA LEU A 44 6.57 1.36 -3.14
C LEU A 44 5.76 2.26 -2.21
N PHE A 45 5.31 1.72 -1.08
CA PHE A 45 4.51 2.47 -0.12
C PHE A 45 4.69 1.89 1.29
N GLN A 46 4.89 2.76 2.27
CA GLN A 46 4.90 2.37 3.68
C GLN A 46 4.21 3.44 4.53
N LEU A 47 3.14 3.06 5.23
CA LEU A 47 2.51 3.87 6.26
C LEU A 47 2.80 3.25 7.63
N THR A 48 3.50 3.97 8.50
CA THR A 48 3.76 3.52 9.87
C THR A 48 2.92 4.32 10.85
N GLN A 49 2.28 3.61 11.78
CA GLN A 49 1.53 4.20 12.89
C GLN A 49 2.32 4.13 14.21
N ASN A 50 2.06 5.08 15.12
CA ASN A 50 2.72 5.18 16.43
C ASN A 50 2.51 3.96 17.35
N ASN A 51 1.53 3.11 17.04
CA ASN A 51 1.27 1.85 17.76
C ASN A 51 2.10 0.67 17.21
N GLY A 52 3.00 0.90 16.26
CA GLY A 52 3.85 -0.13 15.65
C GLY A 52 3.16 -0.96 14.56
N VAL A 53 1.98 -0.54 14.09
CA VAL A 53 1.35 -1.10 12.88
C VAL A 53 1.96 -0.44 11.65
N ILE A 54 2.33 -1.24 10.66
CA ILE A 54 2.87 -0.81 9.37
C ILE A 54 2.00 -1.38 8.26
N ILE A 55 1.59 -0.55 7.32
CA ILE A 55 0.99 -0.97 6.05
C ILE A 55 2.07 -0.81 5.01
N ASP A 56 2.43 -1.91 4.36
CA ASP A 56 3.49 -1.96 3.35
C ASP A 56 2.92 -2.43 2.00
N ILE A 57 3.38 -1.83 0.91
CA ILE A 57 3.08 -2.25 -0.45
C ILE A 57 4.37 -2.22 -1.27
N GLY A 58 4.71 -3.38 -1.84
CA GLY A 58 5.82 -3.53 -2.77
C GLY A 58 5.42 -4.35 -3.99
N TRP A 59 6.30 -4.45 -4.97
CA TRP A 59 6.12 -5.27 -6.16
C TRP A 59 7.08 -6.46 -6.18
N TYR A 60 6.53 -7.66 -6.38
CA TYR A 60 7.28 -8.91 -6.28
C TYR A 60 6.99 -9.86 -7.45
N PRO A 61 8.03 -10.42 -8.13
CA PRO A 61 9.44 -10.11 -7.95
C PRO A 61 9.79 -8.68 -8.37
N SER A 62 10.75 -8.07 -7.68
CA SER A 62 11.23 -6.72 -7.97
C SER A 62 11.68 -6.58 -9.44
N LEU A 63 11.25 -5.50 -10.08
CA LEU A 63 11.53 -5.11 -11.47
C LEU A 63 11.04 -6.12 -12.53
N ASP A 64 10.24 -7.11 -12.16
CA ASP A 64 9.69 -8.11 -13.07
C ASP A 64 8.32 -7.66 -13.60
N GLU A 65 8.16 -7.56 -14.92
CA GLU A 65 6.90 -7.18 -15.57
C GLU A 65 5.72 -8.12 -15.26
N LYS A 66 6.00 -9.33 -14.74
CA LYS A 66 5.02 -10.35 -14.33
C LYS A 66 4.83 -10.43 -12.82
N GLY A 67 5.40 -9.50 -12.06
CA GLY A 67 5.20 -9.43 -10.63
C GLY A 67 3.77 -9.04 -10.26
N GLU A 68 3.56 -8.86 -8.96
CA GLU A 68 2.32 -8.42 -8.37
C GLU A 68 2.60 -7.47 -7.21
N PHE A 69 1.65 -6.57 -6.95
CA PHE A 69 1.68 -5.77 -5.73
C PHE A 69 1.39 -6.69 -4.54
N LEU A 70 2.26 -6.69 -3.56
CA LEU A 70 2.06 -7.37 -2.29
C LEU A 70 1.68 -6.34 -1.24
N ILE A 71 0.48 -6.45 -0.68
CA ILE A 71 -0.01 -5.60 0.41
C ILE A 71 0.14 -6.37 1.72
N GLN A 72 0.86 -5.79 2.67
CA GLN A 72 1.08 -6.36 4.00
C GLN A 72 0.64 -5.41 5.10
N VAL A 73 0.17 -5.99 6.20
CA VAL A 73 0.04 -5.30 7.48
C VAL A 73 0.95 -5.99 8.49
N ILE A 74 2.00 -5.30 8.91
CA ILE A 74 2.97 -5.77 9.89
C ILE A 74 2.64 -5.15 11.26
N SER A 75 2.82 -5.92 12.32
CA SER A 75 2.71 -5.42 13.69
C SER A 75 3.89 -5.87 14.52
N GLY A 76 4.40 -4.99 15.37
CA GLY A 76 5.55 -5.31 16.24
C GLY A 76 6.85 -5.60 15.49
N GLY A 77 6.93 -5.27 14.20
CA GLY A 77 8.08 -5.56 13.34
C GLY A 77 8.20 -7.02 12.89
N ASP A 78 7.15 -7.85 13.04
CA ASP A 78 7.15 -9.24 12.58
C ASP A 78 6.82 -9.32 11.07
N TRP A 79 7.84 -9.11 10.24
CA TRP A 79 7.74 -9.19 8.78
C TRP A 79 7.54 -10.62 8.27
N ASP A 80 7.94 -11.62 9.05
CA ASP A 80 7.79 -13.03 8.70
C ASP A 80 6.33 -13.50 8.83
N HIS A 81 5.58 -12.88 9.76
CA HIS A 81 4.18 -13.21 10.05
C HIS A 81 3.29 -11.96 9.99
N PRO A 82 3.06 -11.38 8.80
CA PRO A 82 2.18 -10.23 8.67
C PRO A 82 0.76 -10.59 9.11
N MET A 83 0.10 -9.67 9.82
CA MET A 83 -1.29 -9.82 10.27
C MET A 83 -2.24 -10.01 9.08
N ILE A 84 -1.96 -9.33 7.98
CA ILE A 84 -2.71 -9.41 6.73
C ILE A 84 -1.69 -9.46 5.60
N LYS A 85 -1.89 -10.38 4.65
CA LYS A 85 -1.12 -10.48 3.42
C LYS A 85 -2.07 -10.79 2.27
N THR A 86 -2.08 -9.91 1.27
CA THR A 86 -2.83 -10.13 0.02
C THR A 86 -2.02 -9.57 -1.13
N SER A 87 -2.24 -10.06 -2.35
CA SER A 87 -1.61 -9.51 -3.54
C SER A 87 -2.64 -8.93 -4.50
N SER A 88 -2.21 -8.10 -5.45
CA SER A 88 -2.99 -7.59 -6.58
C SER A 88 -2.15 -7.58 -7.84
N GLY A 89 -2.75 -7.88 -8.99
CA GLY A 89 -2.10 -7.64 -10.28
C GLY A 89 -1.98 -6.14 -10.59
N TRP A 90 -1.57 -5.84 -11.82
CA TRP A 90 -1.33 -4.47 -12.31
C TRP A 90 -2.57 -3.54 -12.30
N ASP A 91 -3.79 -4.07 -12.23
CA ASP A 91 -5.00 -3.26 -12.30
C ASP A 91 -5.13 -2.32 -11.08
N LYS A 92 -5.13 -1.01 -11.35
CA LYS A 92 -5.21 0.03 -10.31
C LYS A 92 -6.49 -0.07 -9.47
N ASN A 93 -7.62 -0.43 -10.08
CA ASN A 93 -8.89 -0.50 -9.38
C ASN A 93 -8.90 -1.70 -8.45
N GLU A 94 -8.41 -2.86 -8.91
CA GLU A 94 -8.22 -4.06 -8.09
C GLU A 94 -7.30 -3.76 -6.89
N LEU A 95 -6.15 -3.12 -7.14
CA LEU A 95 -5.21 -2.73 -6.09
C LEU A 95 -5.86 -1.79 -5.07
N SER A 96 -6.56 -0.76 -5.56
CA SER A 96 -7.28 0.21 -4.74
C SER A 96 -8.40 -0.43 -3.90
N GLU A 97 -9.14 -1.38 -4.47
CA GLU A 97 -10.19 -2.12 -3.77
C GLU A 97 -9.61 -3.02 -2.69
N LYS A 98 -8.56 -3.78 -3.01
CA LYS A 98 -7.86 -4.65 -2.04
C LYS A 98 -7.27 -3.83 -0.91
N LEU A 99 -6.61 -2.72 -1.21
CA LEU A 99 -6.10 -1.81 -0.19
C LEU A 99 -7.24 -1.23 0.65
N SER A 100 -8.34 -0.78 0.05
CA SER A 100 -9.51 -0.28 0.79
C SER A 100 -10.05 -1.32 1.77
N ARG A 101 -10.11 -2.60 1.38
CA ARG A 101 -10.55 -3.71 2.24
C ARG A 101 -9.56 -3.99 3.38
N VAL A 102 -8.26 -3.90 3.13
CA VAL A 102 -7.23 -4.04 4.17
C VAL A 102 -7.33 -2.89 5.17
N LEU A 103 -7.33 -1.65 4.68
CA LEU A 103 -7.40 -0.45 5.52
C LEU A 103 -8.69 -0.41 6.35
N GLY A 104 -9.83 -0.85 5.79
CA GLY A 104 -11.10 -0.91 6.52
C GLY A 104 -11.15 -1.93 7.66
N GLN A 105 -10.18 -2.85 7.76
CA GLN A 105 -10.04 -3.77 8.90
C GLN A 105 -9.20 -3.19 10.03
N LEU A 106 -8.49 -2.07 9.78
CA LEU A 106 -7.59 -1.48 10.75
C LEU A 106 -8.30 -0.39 11.56
N PRO A 107 -8.06 -0.32 12.87
CA PRO A 107 -8.55 0.79 13.66
C PRO A 107 -7.87 2.08 13.22
N PHE A 108 -8.53 3.22 13.45
CA PHE A 108 -8.00 4.55 13.17
C PHE A 108 -7.81 4.89 11.68
N ILE A 109 -8.38 4.09 10.77
CA ILE A 109 -8.41 4.36 9.34
C ILE A 109 -9.86 4.35 8.87
N LEU A 110 -10.28 5.42 8.21
CA LEU A 110 -11.62 5.56 7.65
C LEU A 110 -11.52 6.11 6.22
N LYS A 111 -12.16 5.43 5.26
CA LYS A 111 -12.31 5.97 3.91
C LYS A 111 -13.31 7.12 3.94
N VAL A 112 -12.98 8.22 3.27
CA VAL A 112 -13.88 9.37 3.10
C VAL A 112 -14.70 9.14 1.83
N GLU A 113 -16.01 9.28 1.94
CA GLU A 113 -16.97 9.20 0.81
C GLU A 113 -16.94 10.45 -0.07
#